data_AF-A0A5S9F162-F1
#
_entry.id   AF-A0A5S9F162-F1
#
_cell.length_a   1.000
_cell.length_b   1.000
_cell.length_c   1.000
_cell.angle_alpha   90.00
_cell.angle_beta   90.00
_cell.angle_gamma   90.00
#
_symmetry.space_group_name_H-M   'P 1'
#
loop_
_entity.id
_entity.type
_entity.pdbx_description
1 polymer ?
#
loop_
_entity_poly.entity_id
_entity_poly.type
_entity_poly.pdbx_seq_one_letter_code
_entity_poly.pdbx_strand_id
1 'polypeptide(L)'
;MSNEILKQEIEKDLRGMGLLDEDLVDAVICVAFLREKLEPVVRELEGKSLPASIAIANDQDAIAAVDEITERVVNRQGLLEKAMMGEDIHDTLASIKAKIESLIVGSEVAARTIEQMQEATKKMRTTNRNKIKD
;
A
#
# COMPACT_ATOMS: atom_id res chain seq x y z
N MET A 1 -20.26 -4.51 -5.00
CA MET A 1 -19.59 -3.99 -6.20
C MET A 1 -19.23 -5.19 -7.07
N SER A 2 -19.48 -5.16 -8.38
CA SER A 2 -19.07 -6.27 -9.25
C SER A 2 -17.54 -6.34 -9.28
N ASN A 3 -16.96 -7.54 -9.21
CA ASN A 3 -15.50 -7.74 -9.26
C ASN A 3 -14.87 -7.06 -10.49
N GLU A 4 -15.61 -7.01 -11.60
CA GLU A 4 -15.22 -6.31 -12.83
C GLU A 4 -15.09 -4.78 -12.66
N ILE A 5 -16.01 -4.14 -11.93
CA ILE A 5 -15.97 -2.68 -11.71
C ILE A 5 -14.76 -2.33 -10.84
N LEU A 6 -14.50 -3.15 -9.81
CA LEU A 6 -13.33 -2.97 -8.94
C LEU A 6 -12.02 -3.08 -9.74
N LYS A 7 -11.90 -4.07 -10.62
CA LYS A 7 -10.72 -4.23 -11.46
C LYS A 7 -10.51 -3.04 -12.41
N GLN A 8 -11.57 -2.48 -12.97
CA GLN A 8 -11.48 -1.29 -13.82
C GLN A 8 -11.01 -0.05 -13.04
N GLU A 9 -11.46 0.13 -11.80
CA GLU A 9 -10.98 1.21 -10.92
C GLU A 9 -9.49 1.05 -10.59
N ILE A 10 -9.09 -0.15 -10.17
CA ILE A 10 -7.69 -0.49 -9.89
C ILE A 10 -6.82 -0.26 -11.13
N GLU A 11 -7.26 -0.74 -12.30
CA GLU A 11 -6.54 -0.59 -13.56
C GLU A 11 -6.34 0.89 -13.91
N LYS A 12 -7.38 1.70 -13.79
CA LYS A 12 -7.31 3.14 -14.06
C LYS A 12 -6.23 3.82 -13.21
N ASP A 13 -6.19 3.51 -11.92
CA ASP A 13 -5.24 4.13 -11.00
C ASP A 13 -3.81 3.64 -11.20
N LEU A 14 -3.61 2.33 -11.41
CA LEU A 14 -2.30 1.75 -11.73
C LEU A 14 -1.75 2.27 -13.06
N ARG A 15 -2.61 2.39 -14.07
CA ARG A 15 -2.27 3.01 -15.36
C ARG A 15 -1.92 4.49 -15.19
N GLY A 16 -2.63 5.20 -14.33
CA GLY A 16 -2.32 6.58 -13.94
C GLY A 16 -0.95 6.74 -13.26
N MET A 17 -0.43 5.67 -12.66
CA MET A 17 0.93 5.59 -12.12
C MET A 17 1.98 5.13 -13.14
N GLY A 18 1.59 4.87 -14.39
CA GLY A 18 2.52 4.53 -15.48
C GLY A 18 2.77 3.04 -15.68
N LEU A 19 2.04 2.15 -14.99
CA LEU A 19 2.04 0.72 -15.33
C LEU A 19 1.26 0.48 -16.62
N LEU A 20 1.80 -0.37 -17.49
CA LEU A 20 1.26 -0.68 -18.80
C LEU A 20 1.45 -2.17 -19.09
N ASP A 21 0.76 -2.66 -20.12
CA ASP A 21 0.94 -4.00 -20.68
C ASP A 21 0.76 -5.12 -19.64
N GLU A 22 1.63 -6.14 -19.67
CA GLU A 22 1.59 -7.30 -18.76
C GLU A 22 1.76 -6.89 -17.29
N ASP A 23 2.62 -5.91 -17.00
CA ASP A 23 2.80 -5.38 -15.64
C ASP A 23 1.52 -4.81 -15.05
N LEU A 24 0.71 -4.14 -15.89
CA LEU A 24 -0.57 -3.59 -15.46
C LEU A 24 -1.55 -4.72 -15.15
N VAL A 25 -1.65 -5.73 -16.00
CA VAL A 25 -2.57 -6.86 -15.82
C VAL A 25 -2.24 -7.62 -14.53
N ASP A 26 -0.96 -7.95 -14.32
CA ASP A 26 -0.50 -8.65 -13.13
C ASP A 26 -0.78 -7.85 -11.86
N ALA A 27 -0.46 -6.55 -11.88
CA ALA A 27 -0.70 -5.68 -10.74
C ALA A 27 -2.20 -5.54 -10.42
N VAL A 28 -3.07 -5.42 -11.43
CA VAL A 28 -4.52 -5.39 -11.24
C VAL A 28 -5.02 -6.67 -10.56
N ILE A 29 -4.58 -7.83 -11.04
CA ILE A 29 -4.97 -9.13 -10.49
C ILE A 29 -4.48 -9.25 -9.05
N CYS A 30 -3.23 -8.92 -8.79
CA CYS A 30 -2.61 -8.97 -7.47
C CYS A 30 -3.34 -8.06 -6.47
N VAL A 31 -3.57 -6.79 -6.83
CA VAL A 31 -4.26 -5.83 -5.96
C VAL A 31 -5.71 -6.27 -5.71
N ALA A 32 -6.44 -6.72 -6.72
CA ALA A 32 -7.81 -7.18 -6.56
C ALA A 32 -7.89 -8.39 -5.62
N PHE A 33 -6.96 -9.35 -5.77
CA PHE A 33 -6.86 -10.51 -4.89
C PHE A 33 -6.55 -10.11 -3.44
N LEU A 34 -5.56 -9.24 -3.22
CA LEU A 34 -5.19 -8.80 -1.88
C LEU A 34 -6.29 -7.99 -1.21
N ARG A 35 -7.03 -7.17 -1.97
CA ARG A 35 -8.16 -6.42 -1.44
C ARG A 35 -9.27 -7.33 -0.93
N GLU A 36 -9.62 -8.36 -1.69
CA GLU A 36 -10.60 -9.37 -1.26
C GLU A 36 -10.08 -10.15 -0.04
N LYS A 37 -8.80 -10.55 -0.04
CA LYS A 37 -8.15 -11.26 1.07
C LYS A 37 -8.16 -10.45 2.36
N LEU A 38 -7.84 -9.16 2.28
CA LEU A 38 -7.66 -8.30 3.45
C LEU A 38 -8.94 -7.59 3.91
N GLU A 39 -10.01 -7.59 3.11
CA GLU A 39 -11.27 -6.92 3.43
C GLU A 39 -11.81 -7.24 4.84
N PRO A 40 -11.84 -8.50 5.32
CA PRO A 40 -12.32 -8.80 6.67
C PRO A 40 -11.46 -8.15 7.76
N VAL A 41 -10.14 -8.13 7.56
CA VAL A 41 -9.18 -7.54 8.50
C VAL A 41 -9.32 -6.02 8.52
N VAL A 42 -9.44 -5.39 7.35
CA VAL A 42 -9.65 -3.95 7.24
C VAL A 42 -10.95 -3.54 7.94
N ARG A 43 -12.07 -4.25 7.70
CA ARG A 43 -13.34 -3.98 8.39
C ARG A 43 -13.24 -4.11 9.91
N GLU A 44 -12.50 -5.09 10.41
CA GLU A 44 -12.26 -5.25 11.85
C GLU A 44 -11.46 -4.07 12.43
N LEU A 45 -10.43 -3.62 11.71
CA LEU A 45 -9.61 -2.47 12.11
C LEU A 45 -10.43 -1.17 12.11
N GLU A 46 -11.25 -0.94 11.09
CA GLU A 46 -12.15 0.21 10.99
C GLU A 46 -13.16 0.23 12.16
N GLY A 47 -13.74 -0.92 12.50
CA GLY A 47 -14.61 -1.06 13.68
C GLY A 47 -13.92 -0.72 15.01
N LYS A 48 -12.59 -0.79 15.05
CA LYS A 48 -11.74 -0.41 16.18
C LYS A 48 -11.12 0.99 16.03
N SER A 49 -11.50 1.74 15.00
CA SER A 49 -10.90 3.04 14.65
C SER A 49 -9.36 2.98 14.48
N LEU A 50 -8.88 1.86 13.95
CA LEU A 50 -7.46 1.63 13.65
C LEU A 50 -7.18 1.85 12.16
N PRO A 51 -5.97 2.31 11.78
CA PRO A 51 -5.59 2.49 10.38
C PRO A 51 -5.65 1.18 9.58
N ALA A 52 -6.24 1.23 8.38
CA ALA A 52 -6.33 0.09 7.48
C ALA A 52 -4.95 -0.43 7.02
N SER A 53 -3.93 0.43 6.99
CA SER A 53 -2.54 0.05 6.66
C SER A 53 -1.94 -0.98 7.61
N ILE A 54 -2.52 -1.17 8.81
CA ILE A 54 -2.14 -2.25 9.71
C ILE A 54 -2.44 -3.63 9.10
N ALA A 55 -3.46 -3.74 8.22
CA ALA A 55 -3.75 -4.98 7.51
C ALA A 55 -2.57 -5.41 6.62
N ILE A 56 -2.00 -4.47 5.86
CA ILE A 56 -0.81 -4.69 5.04
C ILE A 56 0.38 -5.06 5.93
N ALA A 57 0.63 -4.29 6.99
CA ALA A 57 1.79 -4.51 7.86
C ALA A 57 1.81 -5.88 8.57
N ASN A 58 0.67 -6.59 8.64
CA ASN A 58 0.56 -7.93 9.21
C ASN A 58 0.46 -9.05 8.16
N ASP A 59 0.48 -8.73 6.87
CA ASP A 59 0.37 -9.70 5.78
C ASP A 59 1.62 -9.64 4.89
N GLN A 60 2.43 -10.70 4.90
CA GLN A 60 3.70 -10.73 4.17
C GLN A 60 3.51 -10.66 2.65
N ASP A 61 2.45 -11.25 2.13
CA ASP A 61 2.17 -11.20 0.69
C ASP A 61 1.78 -9.79 0.28
N ALA A 62 1.01 -9.09 1.12
CA ALA A 62 0.67 -7.70 0.88
C ALA A 62 1.89 -6.77 0.92
N ILE A 63 2.82 -6.97 1.87
CA ILE A 63 4.07 -6.22 1.92
C ILE A 63 4.88 -6.44 0.65
N ALA A 64 5.08 -7.70 0.26
CA ALA A 64 5.85 -8.06 -0.94
C ALA A 64 5.22 -7.46 -2.20
N ALA A 65 3.89 -7.54 -2.35
CA ALA A 65 3.19 -6.97 -3.48
C ALA A 65 3.30 -5.44 -3.55
N VAL A 66 3.22 -4.74 -2.41
CA VAL A 66 3.43 -3.29 -2.36
C VAL A 66 4.84 -2.94 -2.87
N ASP A 67 5.86 -3.65 -2.38
CA ASP A 67 7.25 -3.39 -2.77
C ASP A 67 7.48 -3.70 -4.26
N GLU A 68 6.98 -4.83 -4.75
CA GLU A 68 7.10 -5.24 -6.15
C GLU A 68 6.40 -4.27 -7.12
N ILE A 69 5.15 -3.89 -6.83
CA ILE A 69 4.41 -2.93 -7.67
C ILE A 69 5.08 -1.56 -7.62
N THR A 70 5.60 -1.15 -6.44
CA THR A 70 6.36 0.09 -6.31
C THR A 70 7.60 0.07 -7.20
N GLU A 71 8.37 -1.02 -7.19
CA GLU A 71 9.56 -1.17 -8.03
C GLU A 71 9.21 -1.09 -9.52
N ARG A 72 8.16 -1.79 -9.97
CA ARG A 72 7.69 -1.72 -11.37
C ARG A 72 7.33 -0.29 -11.78
N VAL A 73 6.62 0.44 -10.92
CA VAL A 73 6.26 1.86 -11.14
C VAL A 73 7.50 2.75 -11.20
N VAL A 74 8.41 2.59 -10.24
CA VAL A 74 9.66 3.34 -10.13
C VAL A 74 10.52 3.18 -11.38
N ASN A 75 10.67 1.95 -11.85
CA ASN A 75 11.42 1.63 -13.05
C ASN A 75 10.76 2.24 -14.30
N ARG A 76 9.43 2.12 -14.44
CA ARG A 76 8.70 2.70 -15.58
C ARG A 76 8.76 4.22 -15.63
N GLN A 77 8.76 4.89 -14.48
CA GLN A 77 8.83 6.34 -14.39
C GLN A 77 10.26 6.91 -14.50
N GLY A 78 11.27 6.04 -14.58
CA GLY A 78 12.68 6.44 -14.62
C GLY A 78 13.13 7.16 -13.35
N LEU A 79 12.56 6.81 -12.19
CA LEU A 79 12.86 7.51 -10.93
C LEU A 79 14.26 7.17 -10.42
N LEU A 80 14.79 5.99 -10.74
CA LEU A 80 16.16 5.61 -10.39
C LEU A 80 17.18 6.51 -11.13
N GLU A 81 16.96 6.75 -12.41
CA GLU A 81 17.81 7.63 -13.22
C GLU A 81 17.80 9.06 -12.68
N LYS A 82 16.63 9.58 -12.29
CA LYS A 82 16.50 10.89 -11.64
C LYS A 82 17.26 10.96 -10.33
N ALA A 83 17.14 9.95 -9.48
CA ALA A 83 17.91 9.86 -8.24
C ALA A 83 19.43 9.81 -8.51
N MET A 84 19.86 9.08 -9.54
CA MET A 84 21.26 9.06 -9.97
C MET A 84 21.76 10.42 -10.47
N MET A 85 20.87 11.27 -10.99
CA MET A 85 21.16 12.66 -11.37
C MET A 85 21.12 13.64 -10.19
N GLY A 86 20.86 13.16 -8.96
CA GLY A 86 20.82 13.96 -7.75
C GLY A 86 19.45 14.58 -7.44
N GLU A 87 18.38 14.16 -8.12
CA GLU A 87 17.02 14.58 -7.78
C GLU A 87 16.53 13.88 -6.50
N ASP A 88 15.84 14.62 -5.63
CA ASP A 88 15.18 14.05 -4.47
C ASP A 88 13.88 13.35 -4.90
N ILE A 89 13.84 12.03 -4.70
CA ILE A 89 12.70 11.19 -5.05
C ILE A 89 11.92 10.67 -3.84
N HIS A 90 12.30 11.03 -2.61
CA HIS A 90 11.76 10.42 -1.39
C HIS A 90 10.24 10.63 -1.26
N ASP A 91 9.76 11.84 -1.49
CA ASP A 91 8.32 12.16 -1.43
C ASP A 91 7.54 11.46 -2.55
N THR A 92 8.16 11.33 -3.73
CA THR A 92 7.56 10.62 -4.87
C THR A 92 7.41 9.14 -4.57
N LEU A 93 8.46 8.51 -4.03
CA LEU A 93 8.44 7.10 -3.60
C LEU A 93 7.38 6.88 -2.51
N ALA A 94 7.33 7.74 -1.49
CA ALA A 94 6.35 7.65 -0.42
C ALA A 94 4.91 7.78 -0.95
N SER A 95 4.69 8.68 -1.92
CA SER A 95 3.37 8.84 -2.54
C SER A 95 2.97 7.63 -3.39
N ILE A 96 3.89 7.04 -4.17
CA ILE A 96 3.62 5.83 -4.96
C ILE A 96 3.22 4.69 -4.03
N LYS A 97 4.02 4.47 -2.98
CA LYS A 97 3.78 3.40 -2.02
C LYS A 97 2.41 3.54 -1.35
N ALA A 98 2.09 4.73 -0.86
CA ALA A 98 0.80 4.98 -0.22
C ALA A 98 -0.39 4.84 -1.16
N LYS A 99 -0.24 5.18 -2.46
CA LYS A 99 -1.29 4.92 -3.45
C LYS A 99 -1.52 3.42 -3.64
N ILE A 100 -0.46 2.63 -3.76
CA ILE A 100 -0.57 1.17 -3.91
C ILE A 100 -1.21 0.55 -2.66
N GLU A 101 -0.77 0.97 -1.47
CA GLU A 101 -1.36 0.55 -0.20
C GLU A 101 -2.86 0.90 -0.14
N SER A 102 -3.22 2.13 -0.54
CA SER A 102 -4.61 2.58 -0.60
C SER A 102 -5.48 1.74 -1.54
N LEU A 103 -4.92 1.34 -2.69
CA LEU A 103 -5.62 0.46 -3.64
C LEU A 103 -5.88 -0.92 -3.03
N ILE A 104 -4.90 -1.47 -2.33
CA ILE A 104 -5.00 -2.79 -1.67
C ILE A 104 -6.02 -2.76 -0.54
N VAL A 105 -5.99 -1.76 0.35
CA VAL A 105 -6.92 -1.71 1.50
C VAL A 105 -8.29 -1.12 1.13
N GLY A 106 -8.41 -0.48 -0.03
CA GLY A 106 -9.65 0.14 -0.48
C GLY A 106 -10.06 1.40 0.28
N SER A 107 -9.11 2.03 0.97
CA SER A 107 -9.29 3.27 1.74
C SER A 107 -8.03 4.13 1.65
N GLU A 108 -8.14 5.42 1.96
CA GLU A 108 -7.01 6.35 1.84
C GLU A 108 -5.93 6.04 2.89
N VAL A 109 -4.72 5.77 2.42
CA VAL A 109 -3.51 5.63 3.23
C VAL A 109 -2.66 6.88 3.02
N ALA A 110 -2.34 7.55 4.12
CA ALA A 110 -1.46 8.72 4.09
C ALA A 110 -0.07 8.34 3.59
N ALA A 111 0.55 9.19 2.76
CA ALA A 111 1.96 9.09 2.37
C ALA A 111 2.85 9.10 3.62
N ARG A 112 3.19 7.91 4.11
CA ARG A 112 4.08 7.64 5.22
C ARG A 112 4.88 6.41 4.84
N THR A 113 6.18 6.40 5.11
CA THR A 113 6.98 5.20 4.86
C THR A 113 6.49 4.06 5.75
N ILE A 114 6.56 2.80 5.26
CA ILE A 114 6.28 1.60 6.07
C ILE A 114 7.01 1.67 7.42
N GLU A 115 8.24 2.20 7.42
CA GLU A 115 9.05 2.41 8.62
C GLU A 115 8.36 3.30 9.66
N GLN A 116 7.73 4.41 9.23
CA GLN A 116 6.95 5.29 10.12
C GLN A 116 5.70 4.60 10.66
N MET A 117 5.06 3.73 9.86
CA MET A 117 3.88 2.98 10.28
C MET A 117 4.22 1.82 11.23
N GLN A 118 5.30 1.10 10.97
CA GLN A 118 5.84 0.06 11.87
C GLN A 118 6.26 0.66 13.21
N GLU A 119 6.90 1.84 13.19
CA GLU A 119 7.27 2.55 14.41
C GLU A 119 6.04 3.03 15.19
N ALA A 120 5.02 3.55 14.50
CA ALA A 120 3.73 3.91 15.12
C ALA A 120 3.03 2.69 15.73
N THR A 121 3.00 1.56 15.02
CA THR A 121 2.38 0.30 15.50
C THR A 121 3.15 -0.28 16.70
N LYS A 122 4.49 -0.21 16.66
CA LYS A 122 5.36 -0.62 17.77
C LYS A 122 5.13 0.27 19.01
N LYS A 123 4.99 1.59 18.83
CA LYS A 123 4.61 2.55 19.88
C LYS A 123 3.23 2.22 20.45
N MET A 124 2.22 1.97 19.61
CA MET A 124 0.88 1.57 20.08
C MET A 124 0.89 0.27 20.89
N ARG A 125 1.65 -0.74 20.45
CA ARG A 125 1.85 -2.00 21.20
C ARG A 125 2.49 -1.76 22.58
N THR A 126 3.44 -0.83 22.69
CA THR A 126 4.09 -0.53 23.98
C THR A 126 3.16 0.25 24.91
N THR A 127 2.41 1.22 24.38
CA THR A 127 1.48 2.04 25.18
C THR A 127 0.32 1.20 25.73
N ASN A 128 -0.24 0.28 24.96
CA ASN A 128 -1.30 -0.62 25.44
C ASN A 128 -0.81 -1.65 26.47
N ARG A 129 0.49 -2.01 26.44
CA ARG A 129 1.07 -2.95 27.41
C ARG A 129 1.30 -2.32 28.79
N ASN A 130 1.51 -0.99 28.84
CA ASN A 130 1.71 -0.26 30.08
C ASN A 130 0.40 0.11 30.80
N LYS A 131 -0.73 0.23 30.08
CA LYS A 131 -2.04 0.47 30.70
C LYS A 131 -2.68 -0.73 31.41
N ILE A 132 -2.10 -1.93 31.29
CA ILE A 132 -2.60 -3.16 31.92
C ILE A 132 -1.89 -3.42 33.28
N LYS A 133 -0.93 -2.57 33.67
CA LYS A 133 -0.15 -2.71 34.90
C LYS A 133 -0.44 -1.67 35.99
N ASP A 134 -1.37 -0.76 35.74
CA ASP A 134 -1.95 0.16 36.74
C ASP A 134 -3.39 -0.27 37.04
#